data_AF-A0AB34SGL6-F1
#
_entry.id   AF-A0AB34SGL6-F1
#
_cell.length_a   1.000
_cell.length_b   1.000
_cell.length_c   1.000
_cell.angle_alpha   90.00
_cell.angle_beta   90.00
_cell.angle_gamma   90.00
#
_symmetry.space_group_name_H-M   'P 1'
#
loop_
_entity.id
_entity.type
_entity.pdbx_description
1 polymer ?
#
loop_
_entity_poly.entity_id
_entity_poly.type
_entity_poly.pdbx_seq_one_letter_code
_entity_poly.pdbx_strand_id
1 'polypeptide(L)'
;MLFGGGSMPRPNKFRRVCRMPKCSEFESQSFKNNNRIVLDIEEYEAIRLMDYMGLTQEESSKQMKVSRATFQALYMDARKKISRFLVEGTGLIISGGNYELCSSKCCQNKNIKKENCMLLKGDNNMKIAVTYNEGEIFQHFGHSEKFKLYDVEDGKIVSSEVVDTNGSGHGALAGFLKDKNVNVLICGGIGGGAKNALASNNIEIYPGARGNADEQVQSFLSGNLSYNPNTECSHHKHEGEHTCGSHGCGSHDSDHKCSHE
;
A
#
# COMPACT_ATOMS: atom_id res chain seq x y z
N MET A 1 -42.36 -46.62 20.92
CA MET A 1 -42.52 -45.31 20.25
C MET A 1 -41.20 -44.57 20.35
N LEU A 2 -40.68 -44.14 19.21
CA LEU A 2 -39.35 -43.57 18.98
C LEU A 2 -39.33 -42.09 19.40
N PHE A 3 -38.40 -41.69 20.26
CA PHE A 3 -38.08 -40.27 20.45
C PHE A 3 -36.88 -39.92 19.58
N GLY A 4 -37.16 -39.46 18.36
CA GLY A 4 -36.18 -38.87 17.46
C GLY A 4 -35.83 -37.46 17.94
N GLY A 5 -34.72 -37.32 18.66
CA GLY A 5 -34.12 -36.03 18.96
C GLY A 5 -33.48 -35.45 17.70
N GLY A 6 -34.22 -34.60 16.98
CA GLY A 6 -33.68 -33.86 15.84
C GLY A 6 -32.55 -32.96 16.30
N SER A 7 -31.31 -33.28 15.90
CA SER A 7 -30.16 -32.41 16.11
C SER A 7 -30.37 -31.14 15.29
N MET A 8 -30.71 -30.02 15.94
CA MET A 8 -30.63 -28.73 15.27
C MET A 8 -29.18 -28.52 14.79
N PRO A 9 -28.96 -28.14 13.51
CA PRO A 9 -27.63 -27.78 13.04
C PRO A 9 -27.07 -26.70 13.95
N ARG A 10 -25.95 -27.00 14.61
CA ARG A 10 -25.27 -26.03 15.46
C ARG A 10 -24.97 -24.79 14.60
N PRO A 11 -25.41 -23.58 15.00
CA PRO A 11 -25.18 -22.38 14.21
C PRO A 11 -23.71 -22.27 13.84
N ASN A 12 -23.43 -22.13 12.55
CA ASN A 12 -22.07 -22.07 12.02
C ASN A 12 -21.47 -20.73 12.48
N LYS A 13 -20.69 -20.76 13.57
CA LYS A 13 -20.06 -19.55 14.09
C LYS A 13 -19.04 -19.08 13.07
N PHE A 14 -19.23 -17.88 12.56
CA PHE A 14 -18.24 -17.21 11.72
C PHE A 14 -16.88 -17.20 12.44
N ARG A 15 -15.81 -17.60 11.75
CA ARG A 15 -14.47 -17.49 12.31
C ARG A 15 -13.93 -16.11 12.05
N ARG A 16 -13.13 -15.60 12.98
CA ARG A 16 -12.62 -14.24 12.89
C ARG A 16 -11.35 -14.19 12.02
N VAL A 17 -11.31 -13.25 11.09
CA VAL A 17 -10.16 -12.99 10.22
C VAL A 17 -9.68 -11.56 10.44
N CYS A 18 -8.38 -11.39 10.69
CA CYS A 18 -7.83 -10.06 10.97
C CYS A 18 -7.27 -9.34 9.74
N ARG A 19 -6.99 -10.06 8.64
CA ARG A 19 -6.40 -9.47 7.44
C ARG A 19 -6.81 -10.23 6.18
N MET A 20 -7.26 -9.48 5.18
CA MET A 20 -7.51 -10.05 3.85
C MET A 20 -6.20 -10.29 3.09
N PRO A 21 -6.14 -11.31 2.22
CA PRO A 21 -4.98 -11.54 1.36
C PRO A 21 -4.77 -10.35 0.41
N LYS A 22 -3.50 -9.98 0.16
CA LYS A 22 -3.17 -8.92 -0.81
C LYS A 22 -3.39 -9.36 -2.27
N CYS A 23 -3.20 -10.65 -2.53
CA CYS A 23 -3.42 -11.28 -3.83
C CYS A 23 -4.30 -12.50 -3.61
N SER A 24 -5.39 -12.61 -4.36
CA SER A 24 -6.36 -13.70 -4.24
C SER A 24 -6.14 -14.82 -5.24
N GLU A 25 -5.27 -14.66 -6.24
CA GLU A 25 -5.04 -15.67 -7.28
C GLU A 25 -3.54 -15.86 -7.51
N PHE A 26 -3.12 -17.12 -7.64
CA PHE A 26 -1.76 -17.53 -7.94
C PHE A 26 -1.79 -18.60 -9.02
N GLU A 27 -0.94 -18.45 -10.02
CA GLU A 27 -0.83 -19.40 -11.13
C GLU A 27 0.63 -19.65 -11.50
N SER A 28 0.90 -20.84 -12.03
CA SER A 28 2.23 -21.17 -12.52
C SER A 28 2.42 -20.57 -13.92
N GLN A 29 3.58 -19.94 -14.14
CA GLN A 29 3.91 -19.39 -15.45
C GLN A 29 4.26 -20.50 -16.46
N SER A 30 4.88 -21.58 -15.99
CA SER A 30 5.43 -22.66 -16.82
C SER A 30 4.39 -23.72 -17.21
N PHE A 31 3.29 -23.84 -16.48
CA PHE A 31 2.28 -24.88 -16.69
C PHE A 31 0.87 -24.31 -16.60
N LYS A 32 0.16 -24.29 -17.73
CA LYS A 32 -1.25 -23.90 -17.78
C LYS A 32 -2.12 -25.11 -17.44
N ASN A 33 -2.33 -25.32 -16.15
CA ASN A 33 -3.30 -26.28 -15.64
C ASN A 33 -4.60 -25.54 -15.29
N ASN A 34 -5.74 -26.01 -15.80
CA ASN A 34 -7.05 -25.43 -15.50
C ASN A 34 -7.54 -25.80 -14.08
N ASN A 35 -6.90 -26.76 -13.42
CA ASN A 35 -7.23 -27.12 -12.04
C ASN A 35 -6.80 -26.01 -11.09
N ARG A 36 -7.76 -25.53 -10.30
CA ARG A 36 -7.55 -24.52 -9.27
C ARG A 36 -7.94 -25.07 -7.90
N ILE A 37 -7.07 -24.89 -6.92
CA ILE A 37 -7.32 -25.21 -5.53
C ILE A 37 -7.87 -23.96 -4.86
N VAL A 38 -9.00 -24.12 -4.16
CA VAL A 38 -9.57 -23.02 -3.35
C VAL A 38 -9.08 -23.14 -1.92
N LEU A 39 -8.38 -22.09 -1.47
CA LEU A 39 -8.02 -21.86 -0.08
C LEU A 39 -9.02 -20.86 0.51
N ASP A 40 -9.77 -21.27 1.53
CA ASP A 40 -10.75 -20.39 2.17
C ASP A 40 -10.04 -19.26 2.90
N ILE A 41 -10.71 -18.12 3.08
CA ILE A 41 -10.11 -16.95 3.75
C ILE A 41 -9.68 -17.28 5.20
N GLU A 42 -10.42 -18.18 5.86
CA GLU A 42 -10.12 -18.66 7.21
C GLU A 42 -8.86 -19.54 7.24
N GLU A 43 -8.68 -20.37 6.21
CA GLU A 43 -7.49 -21.21 6.05
C GLU A 43 -6.25 -20.35 5.77
N TYR A 44 -6.39 -19.31 4.94
CA TYR A 44 -5.35 -18.30 4.74
C TYR A 44 -4.96 -17.62 6.06
N GLU A 45 -5.95 -17.19 6.86
CA GLU A 45 -5.67 -16.55 8.15
C GLU A 45 -4.93 -17.52 9.09
N ALA A 46 -5.29 -18.80 9.13
CA ALA A 46 -4.60 -19.78 9.95
C ALA A 46 -3.11 -19.92 9.58
N ILE A 47 -2.79 -19.96 8.29
CA ILE A 47 -1.40 -19.98 7.78
C ILE A 47 -0.71 -18.66 8.12
N ARG A 48 -1.39 -17.53 7.94
CA ARG A 48 -0.83 -16.22 8.26
C ARG A 48 -0.46 -16.10 9.74
N LEU A 49 -1.31 -16.59 10.65
CA LEU A 49 -1.08 -16.47 12.09
C LEU A 49 0.06 -17.38 12.57
N MET A 50 0.07 -18.66 12.20
CA MET A 50 1.11 -19.57 12.70
C MET A 50 2.39 -19.53 11.87
N ASP A 51 2.31 -19.65 10.55
CA ASP A 51 3.51 -19.82 9.72
C ASP A 51 4.17 -18.48 9.39
N TYR A 52 3.37 -17.42 9.13
CA TYR A 52 3.92 -16.10 8.78
C TYR A 52 4.19 -15.21 9.99
N MET A 53 3.27 -15.15 10.97
CA MET A 53 3.44 -14.33 12.18
C MET A 53 4.13 -15.06 13.34
N GLY A 54 4.31 -16.38 13.25
CA GLY A 54 4.97 -17.17 14.29
C GLY A 54 4.17 -17.29 15.59
N LEU A 55 2.85 -17.09 15.56
CA LEU A 55 2.01 -17.23 16.76
C LEU A 55 1.85 -18.68 17.15
N THR A 56 1.69 -18.92 18.45
CA THR A 56 1.34 -20.26 18.94
C THR A 56 -0.07 -20.66 18.51
N GLN A 57 -0.35 -21.96 18.51
CA GLN A 57 -1.71 -22.48 18.27
C GLN A 57 -2.74 -21.90 19.24
N GLU A 58 -2.34 -21.69 20.49
CA GLU A 58 -3.21 -21.09 21.51
C GLU A 58 -3.53 -19.63 21.18
N GLU A 59 -2.55 -18.81 20.84
CA GLU A 59 -2.76 -17.41 20.45
C GLU A 59 -3.60 -17.31 19.19
N SER A 60 -3.31 -18.14 18.19
CA SER A 60 -4.00 -18.13 16.91
C SER A 60 -5.47 -18.56 17.04
N SER A 61 -5.75 -19.62 17.80
CA SER A 61 -7.13 -20.06 18.07
C SER A 61 -7.94 -19.02 18.85
N LYS A 62 -7.32 -18.36 19.84
CA LYS A 62 -7.93 -17.22 20.56
C LYS A 62 -8.23 -16.07 19.62
N GLN A 63 -7.29 -15.70 18.75
CA GLN A 63 -7.44 -14.61 17.80
C GLN A 63 -8.57 -14.87 16.79
N MET A 64 -8.70 -16.09 16.29
CA MET A 64 -9.77 -16.48 15.36
C MET A 64 -11.11 -16.78 16.06
N LYS A 65 -11.19 -16.67 17.39
CA LYS A 65 -12.38 -17.01 18.21
C LYS A 65 -12.90 -18.43 18.00
N VAL A 66 -11.99 -19.40 17.82
CA VAL A 66 -12.32 -20.82 17.65
C VAL A 66 -11.65 -21.68 18.72
N SER A 67 -12.07 -22.95 18.84
CA SER A 67 -11.37 -23.89 19.72
C SER A 67 -9.99 -24.26 19.15
N ARG A 68 -9.05 -24.69 20.00
CA ARG A 68 -7.72 -25.17 19.57
C ARG A 68 -7.82 -26.30 18.54
N ALA A 69 -8.77 -27.22 18.73
CA ALA A 69 -9.01 -28.34 17.82
C ALA A 69 -9.58 -27.88 16.48
N THR A 70 -10.52 -26.93 16.48
CA THR A 70 -11.06 -26.33 15.25
C THR A 70 -9.99 -25.57 14.47
N PHE A 71 -9.15 -24.82 15.18
CA PHE A 71 -8.01 -24.13 14.57
C PHE A 71 -7.02 -25.12 13.96
N GLN A 72 -6.69 -26.21 14.68
CA GLN A 72 -5.78 -27.24 14.18
C GLN A 72 -6.29 -27.89 12.90
N ALA A 73 -7.57 -28.24 12.84
CA ALA A 73 -8.18 -28.82 11.65
C ALA A 73 -8.09 -27.87 10.45
N LEU A 74 -8.49 -26.61 10.65
CA LEU A 74 -8.41 -25.55 9.62
C LEU A 74 -6.98 -25.36 9.11
N TYR A 75 -6.00 -25.31 10.02
CA TYR A 75 -4.59 -25.17 9.68
C TYR A 75 -4.03 -26.39 8.93
N MET A 76 -4.44 -27.60 9.31
CA MET A 76 -4.03 -28.83 8.61
C MET A 76 -4.61 -28.90 7.21
N ASP A 77 -5.88 -28.54 7.02
CA ASP A 77 -6.53 -28.48 5.71
C ASP A 77 -5.87 -27.43 4.81
N ALA A 78 -5.57 -26.25 5.37
CA ALA A 78 -4.84 -25.19 4.69
C ALA A 78 -3.47 -25.67 4.19
N ARG A 79 -2.66 -26.31 5.07
CA ARG A 79 -1.35 -26.84 4.68
C ARG A 79 -1.46 -27.92 3.62
N LYS A 80 -2.46 -28.81 3.71
CA LYS A 80 -2.69 -29.84 2.68
C LYS A 80 -2.99 -29.22 1.31
N LYS A 81 -3.84 -28.19 1.27
CA LYS A 81 -4.17 -27.45 0.03
C LYS A 81 -2.93 -26.76 -0.55
N ILE A 82 -2.14 -26.08 0.28
CA ILE A 82 -0.89 -25.42 -0.15
C ILE A 82 0.14 -26.44 -0.64
N SER A 83 0.34 -27.55 0.08
CA SER A 83 1.23 -28.62 -0.37
C SER A 83 0.81 -29.20 -1.71
N ARG A 84 -0.48 -29.45 -1.91
CA ARG A 84 -1.01 -29.93 -3.20
C ARG A 84 -0.78 -28.93 -4.32
N PHE A 85 -1.04 -27.64 -4.05
CA PHE A 85 -0.76 -26.56 -5.00
C PHE A 85 0.70 -26.57 -5.47
N LEU A 86 1.63 -26.66 -4.54
CA LEU A 86 3.07 -26.67 -4.84
C LEU A 86 3.53 -27.94 -5.58
N VAL A 87 3.01 -29.11 -5.18
CA VAL A 87 3.43 -30.40 -5.76
C VAL A 87 2.83 -30.64 -7.15
N GLU A 88 1.55 -30.29 -7.35
CA GLU A 88 0.84 -30.53 -8.61
C GLU A 88 0.98 -29.38 -9.62
N GLY A 89 1.55 -28.23 -9.21
CA GLY A 89 1.68 -27.04 -10.05
C GLY A 89 0.33 -26.49 -10.53
N THR A 90 -0.72 -26.64 -9.71
CA THR A 90 -2.07 -26.14 -10.01
C THR A 90 -2.17 -24.64 -9.79
N GLY A 91 -3.30 -24.02 -10.15
CA GLY A 91 -3.61 -22.66 -9.67
C GLY A 91 -4.11 -22.67 -8.22
N LEU A 92 -3.95 -21.56 -7.50
CA LEU A 92 -4.50 -21.36 -6.16
C LEU A 92 -5.37 -20.10 -6.16
N ILE A 93 -6.61 -20.22 -5.70
CA ILE A 93 -7.51 -19.09 -5.45
C ILE A 93 -7.75 -19.00 -3.95
N ILE A 94 -7.56 -17.82 -3.36
CA ILE A 94 -7.95 -17.52 -1.99
C ILE A 94 -9.31 -16.82 -2.02
N SER A 95 -10.37 -17.56 -1.69
CA SER A 95 -11.75 -17.05 -1.74
C SER A 95 -12.70 -17.92 -0.90
N GLY A 96 -13.86 -17.39 -0.54
CA GLY A 96 -14.87 -18.15 0.20
C GLY A 96 -14.57 -18.29 1.70
N GLY A 97 -15.10 -19.35 2.31
CA GLY A 97 -15.10 -19.55 3.75
C GLY A 97 -16.25 -18.86 4.49
N ASN A 98 -16.35 -19.12 5.79
CA ASN A 98 -17.39 -18.61 6.68
C ASN A 98 -16.80 -17.69 7.76
N TYR A 99 -16.43 -16.47 7.40
CA TYR A 99 -15.68 -15.58 8.28
C TYR A 99 -16.35 -14.23 8.55
N GLU A 100 -15.91 -13.61 9.65
CA GLU A 100 -16.16 -12.22 9.98
C GLU A 100 -14.83 -11.49 10.12
N LEU A 101 -14.73 -10.29 9.53
CA LEU A 101 -13.55 -9.45 9.68
C LEU A 101 -13.49 -8.89 11.11
N CYS A 102 -12.29 -8.84 11.69
CA CYS A 102 -12.15 -8.26 13.00
C CYS A 102 -12.43 -6.75 12.98
N SER A 103 -13.00 -6.21 14.06
CA SER A 103 -13.08 -4.76 14.28
C SER A 103 -11.69 -4.20 14.62
N SER A 104 -11.41 -2.95 14.25
CA SER A 104 -10.12 -2.23 14.36
C SER A 104 -9.34 -2.32 15.69
N LYS A 105 -9.96 -2.75 16.80
CA LYS A 105 -9.37 -2.82 18.16
C LYS A 105 -8.93 -4.22 18.63
N CYS A 106 -8.84 -5.18 17.72
CA CYS A 106 -8.86 -6.61 18.02
C CYS A 106 -7.52 -7.27 18.40
N CYS A 107 -6.42 -6.96 17.73
CA CYS A 107 -5.12 -7.56 18.05
C CYS A 107 -4.30 -6.62 18.95
N GLN A 108 -4.65 -6.61 20.24
CA GLN A 108 -3.93 -5.90 21.31
C GLN A 108 -2.78 -6.73 21.89
N ASN A 109 -2.11 -7.55 21.07
CA ASN A 109 -0.98 -8.30 21.56
C ASN A 109 0.19 -7.33 21.74
N LYS A 110 0.57 -7.04 23.00
CA LYS A 110 1.52 -5.98 23.40
C LYS A 110 2.93 -6.14 22.82
N ASN A 111 3.25 -7.29 22.22
CA ASN A 111 4.53 -7.61 21.60
C ASN A 111 4.54 -7.57 20.07
N ILE A 112 3.38 -7.34 19.44
CA ILE A 112 3.29 -7.12 18.00
C ILE A 112 3.38 -5.61 17.82
N LYS A 113 4.52 -5.13 17.32
CA LYS A 113 4.66 -3.71 16.93
C LYS A 113 3.41 -3.33 16.12
N LYS A 114 2.81 -2.17 16.43
CA LYS A 114 1.52 -1.66 15.86
C LYS A 114 1.39 -1.84 14.35
N GLU A 115 2.53 -1.89 13.66
CA GLU A 115 2.74 -2.15 12.24
C GLU A 115 2.35 -3.57 11.73
N ASN A 116 2.22 -4.60 12.58
CA ASN A 116 1.91 -5.98 12.16
C ASN A 116 0.48 -6.47 12.45
N CYS A 117 -0.36 -5.68 13.14
CA CYS A 117 -1.82 -5.89 13.24
C CYS A 117 -2.61 -4.95 12.30
N MET A 118 -1.95 -4.04 11.59
CA MET A 118 -2.55 -3.29 10.49
C MET A 118 -2.48 -4.09 9.18
N LEU A 119 -3.55 -4.83 8.89
CA LEU A 119 -4.33 -4.58 7.69
C LEU A 119 -5.77 -5.03 7.95
N LEU A 120 -6.41 -4.29 8.84
CA LEU A 120 -7.71 -3.77 8.48
C LEU A 120 -7.45 -2.40 7.88
N LYS A 121 -7.39 -2.37 6.56
CA LYS A 121 -7.97 -1.28 5.79
C LYS A 121 -8.81 -1.93 4.67
N GLY A 122 -9.72 -2.81 5.07
CA GLY A 122 -11.17 -2.59 4.92
C GLY A 122 -11.82 -1.37 5.57
N ASP A 123 -11.06 -0.47 6.18
CA ASP A 123 -11.27 0.95 5.93
C ASP A 123 -10.44 1.25 4.68
N ASN A 124 -11.02 1.27 3.48
CA ASN A 124 -10.27 1.73 2.29
C ASN A 124 -10.00 3.25 2.37
N ASN A 125 -9.81 3.79 3.59
CA ASN A 125 -9.65 5.19 3.91
C ASN A 125 -8.26 5.64 3.46
N MET A 126 -8.17 6.03 2.21
CA MET A 126 -6.94 6.34 1.51
C MET A 126 -6.99 7.81 1.13
N LYS A 127 -5.94 8.55 1.46
CA LYS A 127 -5.82 9.94 1.01
C LYS A 127 -4.96 10.00 -0.25
N ILE A 128 -5.55 10.44 -1.34
CA ILE A 128 -4.90 10.62 -2.64
C ILE A 128 -4.67 12.12 -2.83
N ALA A 129 -3.46 12.51 -3.20
CA ALA A 129 -3.16 13.86 -3.66
C ALA A 129 -2.96 13.86 -5.17
N VAL A 130 -3.47 14.90 -5.81
CA VAL A 130 -3.27 15.15 -7.25
C VAL A 130 -2.72 16.55 -7.43
N THR A 131 -1.70 16.70 -8.28
CA THR A 131 -1.23 18.04 -8.69
C THR A 131 -2.34 18.72 -9.48
N TYR A 132 -2.82 19.88 -9.03
CA TYR A 132 -4.06 20.47 -9.55
C TYR A 132 -3.84 21.85 -10.16
N ASN A 133 -4.35 22.05 -11.39
CA ASN A 133 -4.46 23.35 -12.03
C ASN A 133 -5.78 23.46 -12.79
N GLU A 134 -6.69 24.33 -12.35
CA GLU A 134 -7.96 24.65 -13.03
C GLU A 134 -8.79 23.45 -13.54
N GLY A 135 -8.77 22.31 -12.81
CA GLY A 135 -9.52 21.09 -13.18
C GLY A 135 -8.65 19.97 -13.75
N GLU A 136 -7.41 20.27 -14.12
CA GLU A 136 -6.50 19.32 -14.77
C GLU A 136 -5.27 18.97 -13.90
N ILE A 137 -4.61 17.88 -14.26
CA ILE A 137 -3.36 17.45 -13.62
C ILE A 137 -2.20 18.35 -14.06
N PHE A 138 -1.62 19.07 -13.11
CA PHE A 138 -0.46 19.90 -13.38
C PHE A 138 0.79 19.04 -13.64
N GLN A 139 1.53 19.39 -14.69
CA GLN A 139 2.62 18.55 -15.21
C GLN A 139 3.96 18.74 -14.50
N HIS A 140 4.11 19.70 -13.59
CA HIS A 140 5.36 19.94 -12.88
C HIS A 140 5.15 19.91 -11.37
N PHE A 141 5.40 18.76 -10.74
CA PHE A 141 5.23 18.58 -9.29
C PHE A 141 5.94 19.67 -8.46
N GLY A 142 7.20 19.98 -8.78
CA GLY A 142 8.00 20.96 -8.03
C GLY A 142 7.52 22.42 -8.14
N HIS A 143 6.61 22.72 -9.06
CA HIS A 143 6.00 24.05 -9.23
C HIS A 143 4.48 24.01 -9.01
N SER A 144 3.97 22.93 -8.41
CA SER A 144 2.54 22.82 -8.14
C SER A 144 2.16 23.75 -7.00
N GLU A 145 1.39 24.78 -7.29
CA GLU A 145 0.88 25.72 -6.28
C GLU A 145 -0.30 25.13 -5.50
N LYS A 146 -1.01 24.17 -6.10
CA LYS A 146 -2.22 23.55 -5.53
C LYS A 146 -2.20 22.04 -5.64
N PHE A 147 -2.74 21.39 -4.62
CA PHE A 147 -3.06 19.97 -4.63
C PHE A 147 -4.55 19.78 -4.42
N LYS A 148 -5.14 18.86 -5.18
CA LYS A 148 -6.48 18.37 -4.86
C LYS A 148 -6.34 17.08 -4.06
N LEU A 149 -6.77 17.11 -2.81
CA LEU A 149 -6.76 15.97 -1.91
C LEU A 149 -8.12 15.26 -1.99
N TYR A 150 -8.09 13.95 -2.02
CA TYR A 150 -9.26 13.09 -2.04
C TYR A 150 -9.18 12.14 -0.87
N ASP A 151 -10.22 12.12 -0.05
CA ASP A 151 -10.42 11.07 0.92
C ASP A 151 -11.29 10.02 0.27
N VAL A 152 -10.73 8.83 0.10
CA VAL A 152 -11.40 7.68 -0.47
C VAL A 152 -11.74 6.75 0.66
N GLU A 153 -12.98 6.26 0.77
CA GLU A 153 -13.37 5.17 1.67
C GLU A 153 -14.05 4.08 0.85
N ASP A 154 -13.75 2.82 1.14
CA ASP A 154 -14.29 1.65 0.40
C ASP A 154 -14.18 1.72 -1.12
N GLY A 155 -13.10 2.35 -1.62
CA GLY A 155 -12.83 2.52 -3.06
C GLY A 155 -13.68 3.62 -3.71
N LYS A 156 -14.36 4.44 -2.92
CA LYS A 156 -15.18 5.57 -3.36
C LYS A 156 -14.66 6.86 -2.76
N ILE A 157 -14.71 7.95 -3.53
CA ILE A 157 -14.35 9.28 -3.05
C ILE A 157 -15.46 9.76 -2.09
N VAL A 158 -15.11 10.04 -0.84
CA VAL A 158 -16.02 10.56 0.18
C VAL A 158 -15.93 12.09 0.26
N SER A 159 -14.73 12.64 0.13
CA SER A 159 -14.51 14.09 0.05
C SER A 159 -13.36 14.43 -0.89
N SER A 160 -13.44 15.64 -1.45
CA SER A 160 -12.32 16.24 -2.18
C SER A 160 -12.18 17.70 -1.79
N GLU A 161 -10.96 18.14 -1.52
CA GLU A 161 -10.63 19.54 -1.20
C GLU A 161 -9.42 20.00 -2.03
N VAL A 162 -9.39 21.28 -2.39
CA VAL A 162 -8.22 21.90 -3.02
C VAL A 162 -7.46 22.67 -1.96
N VAL A 163 -6.16 22.39 -1.82
CA VAL A 163 -5.28 23.01 -0.84
C VAL A 163 -4.12 23.70 -1.55
N ASP A 164 -3.79 24.90 -1.11
CA ASP A 164 -2.62 25.64 -1.59
C ASP A 164 -1.37 25.22 -0.81
N THR A 165 -0.22 25.22 -1.46
CA THR A 165 1.07 24.84 -0.86
C THR A 165 1.69 25.94 0.01
N ASN A 166 1.02 27.10 0.12
CA ASN A 166 1.45 28.28 0.87
C ASN A 166 2.91 28.69 0.61
N GLY A 167 3.38 28.54 -0.64
CA GLY A 167 4.74 28.93 -1.04
C GLY A 167 5.84 27.92 -0.70
N SER A 168 5.48 26.68 -0.37
CA SER A 168 6.43 25.61 -0.08
C SER A 168 7.17 25.15 -1.36
N GLY A 169 8.45 25.52 -1.50
CA GLY A 169 9.29 25.17 -2.66
C GLY A 169 9.65 23.68 -2.80
N HIS A 170 10.46 23.35 -3.82
CA HIS A 170 10.72 22.00 -4.38
C HIS A 170 11.06 20.87 -3.39
N GLY A 171 11.56 21.17 -2.19
CA GLY A 171 11.87 20.18 -1.15
C GLY A 171 10.80 20.04 -0.05
N ALA A 172 9.96 21.06 0.15
CA ALA A 172 8.99 21.12 1.25
C ALA A 172 7.66 20.41 0.92
N LEU A 173 7.37 20.18 -0.37
CA LEU A 173 6.15 19.52 -0.82
C LEU A 173 6.01 18.08 -0.29
N ALA A 174 7.11 17.35 -0.16
CA ALA A 174 7.08 16.00 0.41
C ALA A 174 6.70 16.00 1.89
N GLY A 175 7.17 17.00 2.66
CA GLY A 175 6.77 17.20 4.05
C GLY A 175 5.31 17.61 4.17
N PHE A 176 4.86 18.55 3.34
CA PHE A 176 3.45 18.98 3.30
C PHE A 176 2.49 17.80 3.05
N LEU A 177 2.79 16.93 2.08
CA LEU A 177 1.97 15.76 1.78
C LEU A 177 1.97 14.73 2.93
N LYS A 178 3.11 14.59 3.62
CA LYS A 178 3.23 13.75 4.81
C LYS A 178 2.37 14.28 5.96
N ASP A 179 2.42 15.58 6.24
CA ASP A 179 1.64 16.22 7.31
C ASP A 179 0.13 16.09 7.06
N LYS A 180 -0.26 16.05 5.79
CA LYS A 180 -1.64 15.77 5.35
C LYS A 180 -2.00 14.28 5.35
N ASN A 181 -1.09 13.39 5.73
CA ASN A 181 -1.27 11.92 5.74
C ASN A 181 -1.63 11.33 4.36
N VAL A 182 -1.06 11.88 3.29
CA VAL A 182 -1.27 11.38 1.92
C VAL A 182 -0.60 10.01 1.75
N ASN A 183 -1.32 9.08 1.13
CA ASN A 183 -0.82 7.74 0.82
C ASN A 183 -0.32 7.63 -0.62
N VAL A 184 -1.05 8.22 -1.56
CA VAL A 184 -0.75 8.18 -2.99
C VAL A 184 -0.72 9.59 -3.58
N LEU A 185 0.25 9.83 -4.45
CA LEU A 185 0.36 11.03 -5.24
C LEU A 185 0.23 10.68 -6.73
N ILE A 186 -0.75 11.28 -7.41
CA ILE A 186 -0.88 11.25 -8.87
C ILE A 186 -0.36 12.58 -9.41
N CYS A 187 0.58 12.53 -10.34
CA CYS A 187 1.18 13.73 -10.93
C CYS A 187 1.58 13.52 -12.39
N GLY A 188 1.80 14.61 -13.12
CA GLY A 188 2.37 14.54 -14.47
C GLY A 188 3.87 14.25 -14.41
N GLY A 189 4.69 15.30 -14.35
CA GLY A 189 6.14 15.21 -14.27
C GLY A 189 6.67 15.42 -12.86
N ILE A 190 7.61 14.56 -12.45
CA ILE A 190 8.31 14.65 -11.17
C ILE A 190 9.83 14.50 -11.38
N GLY A 191 10.62 15.30 -10.66
CA GLY A 191 12.08 15.22 -10.68
C GLY A 191 12.63 14.15 -9.72
N GLY A 192 13.82 13.62 -10.00
CA GLY A 192 14.43 12.55 -9.19
C GLY A 192 14.59 12.89 -7.70
N GLY A 193 14.93 14.14 -7.37
CA GLY A 193 15.02 14.59 -5.97
C GLY A 193 13.69 14.51 -5.21
N ALA A 194 12.59 14.85 -5.87
CA ALA A 194 11.25 14.75 -5.28
C ALA A 194 10.77 13.29 -5.16
N LYS A 195 11.09 12.42 -6.14
CA LYS A 195 10.82 10.97 -6.05
C LYS A 195 11.45 10.38 -4.78
N ASN A 196 12.73 10.69 -4.54
CA ASN A 196 13.46 10.19 -3.37
C ASN A 196 12.88 10.70 -2.04
N ALA A 197 12.49 11.98 -1.99
CA ALA A 197 11.88 12.57 -0.80
C ALA A 197 10.50 11.95 -0.47
N LEU A 198 9.67 11.69 -1.48
CA LEU A 198 8.35 11.06 -1.30
C LEU A 198 8.47 9.58 -0.92
N ALA A 199 9.39 8.85 -1.56
CA ALA A 199 9.67 7.46 -1.21
C ALA A 199 10.13 7.30 0.24
N SER A 200 10.98 8.21 0.73
CA SER A 200 11.43 8.25 2.14
C SER A 200 10.30 8.51 3.13
N ASN A 201 9.15 9.01 2.67
CA ASN A 201 7.95 9.26 3.47
C ASN A 201 6.85 8.22 3.25
N ASN A 202 7.14 7.10 2.58
CA ASN A 202 6.20 6.03 2.25
C ASN A 202 4.98 6.52 1.43
N ILE A 203 5.17 7.53 0.59
CA ILE A 203 4.14 8.02 -0.35
C ILE A 203 4.37 7.32 -1.69
N GLU A 204 3.36 6.61 -2.18
CA GLU A 204 3.41 5.95 -3.47
C GLU A 204 3.07 6.92 -4.59
N ILE A 205 3.87 6.91 -5.67
CA ILE A 205 3.81 7.92 -6.72
C ILE A 205 3.39 7.32 -8.06
N TYR A 206 2.47 8.00 -8.74
CA TYR A 206 1.97 7.64 -10.06
C TYR A 206 2.23 8.82 -11.02
N PRO A 207 3.47 8.92 -11.56
CA PRO A 207 3.83 9.96 -12.51
C PRO A 207 3.34 9.62 -13.94
N GLY A 208 3.19 10.64 -14.77
CA GLY A 208 2.78 10.54 -16.17
C GLY A 208 1.29 10.73 -16.41
N ALA A 209 0.50 11.03 -15.36
CA ALA A 209 -0.93 11.26 -15.49
C ALA A 209 -1.22 12.62 -16.17
N ARG A 210 -2.25 12.65 -17.02
CA ARG A 210 -2.67 13.82 -17.81
C ARG A 210 -4.18 13.91 -17.88
N GLY A 211 -4.70 15.10 -18.17
CA GLY A 211 -6.15 15.35 -18.28
C GLY A 211 -6.78 15.73 -16.94
N ASN A 212 -8.08 15.49 -16.81
CA ASN A 212 -8.87 15.92 -15.67
C ASN A 212 -8.48 15.21 -14.37
N ALA A 213 -8.35 15.95 -13.27
CA ALA A 213 -7.90 15.40 -11.99
C ALA A 213 -8.87 14.37 -11.39
N ASP A 214 -10.18 14.57 -11.53
CA ASP A 214 -11.21 13.67 -10.97
C ASP A 214 -11.26 12.34 -11.74
N GLU A 215 -11.20 12.40 -13.07
CA GLU A 215 -11.21 11.22 -13.95
C GLU A 215 -10.00 10.31 -13.70
N GLN A 216 -8.84 10.91 -13.44
CA GLN A 216 -7.61 10.17 -13.16
C GLN A 216 -7.66 9.48 -11.79
N VAL A 217 -8.26 10.11 -10.77
CA VAL A 217 -8.49 9.44 -9.48
C VAL A 217 -9.47 8.28 -9.63
N GLN A 218 -10.55 8.45 -10.39
CA GLN A 218 -11.48 7.35 -10.67
C GLN A 218 -10.80 6.21 -11.46
N SER A 219 -9.93 6.55 -12.42
CA SER A 219 -9.13 5.59 -13.18
C SER A 219 -8.17 4.83 -12.27
N PHE A 220 -7.56 5.52 -11.29
CA PHE A 220 -6.74 4.91 -10.25
C PHE A 220 -7.55 3.92 -9.38
N LEU A 221 -8.72 4.34 -8.90
CA LEU A 221 -9.58 3.48 -8.07
C LEU A 221 -10.11 2.25 -8.81
N SER A 222 -10.30 2.36 -10.13
CA SER A 222 -10.71 1.25 -11.00
C SER A 222 -9.56 0.38 -11.51
N GLY A 223 -8.29 0.70 -11.17
CA GLY A 223 -7.11 -0.04 -11.62
C GLY A 223 -6.69 0.19 -13.07
N ASN A 224 -7.27 1.19 -13.75
CA ASN A 224 -7.03 1.50 -15.16
C ASN A 224 -6.16 2.75 -15.37
N LEU A 225 -5.49 3.25 -14.32
CA LEU A 225 -4.67 4.46 -14.44
C LEU A 225 -3.51 4.22 -15.40
N SER A 226 -3.48 4.98 -16.49
CA SER A 226 -2.34 5.04 -17.39
C SER A 226 -1.25 5.93 -16.78
N TYR A 227 -0.30 5.32 -16.07
CA TYR A 227 0.86 6.01 -15.51
C TYR A 227 2.16 5.49 -16.16
N ASN A 228 3.19 6.33 -16.21
CA ASN A 228 4.51 5.94 -16.70
C ASN A 228 5.56 6.18 -15.61
N PRO A 229 6.06 5.12 -14.94
CA PRO A 229 7.00 5.23 -13.81
C PRO A 229 8.34 5.87 -14.20
N ASN A 230 8.69 5.82 -15.49
CA ASN A 230 9.90 6.42 -16.07
C ASN A 230 9.68 7.86 -16.55
N THR A 231 8.52 8.47 -16.29
CA THR A 231 8.32 9.90 -16.54
C THR A 231 9.20 10.67 -15.57
N GLU A 232 10.38 11.03 -16.04
CA GLU A 232 11.20 12.08 -15.47
C GLU A 232 10.91 13.34 -16.27
N CYS A 233 10.92 14.50 -15.60
CA CYS A 233 10.95 15.75 -16.33
C CYS A 233 12.17 15.70 -17.27
N SER A 234 11.93 15.59 -18.57
CA SER A 234 12.93 15.85 -19.59
C SER A 234 13.34 17.30 -19.36
N HIS A 235 14.50 17.48 -18.72
CA HIS A 235 15.06 18.80 -18.49
C HIS A 235 15.43 19.33 -19.88
N HIS A 236 14.49 20.02 -20.52
CA HIS A 236 14.82 20.85 -21.66
C HIS A 236 15.72 21.94 -21.11
N LYS A 237 17.04 21.77 -21.33
CA LYS A 237 17.99 22.88 -21.34
C LYS A 237 17.45 23.89 -22.34
N HIS A 238 16.68 24.85 -21.88
CA HIS A 238 16.52 26.08 -22.63
C HIS A 238 17.87 26.79 -22.57
N GLU A 239 18.55 26.75 -23.71
CA GLU A 239 19.53 27.71 -24.18
C GLU A 239 19.08 29.11 -23.74
N GLY A 240 19.70 29.59 -22.67
CA GLY A 240 19.54 30.91 -22.08
C GLY A 240 20.91 31.36 -21.64
N GLU A 241 21.57 32.01 -22.57
CA GLU A 241 22.89 32.62 -22.52
C GLU A 241 23.15 33.38 -21.20
N HIS A 242 23.90 32.78 -20.27
CA HIS A 242 24.62 33.51 -19.24
C HIS A 242 26.11 33.25 -19.37
N THR A 243 26.74 34.28 -19.89
CA THR A 243 28.14 34.49 -20.16
C THR A 243 28.98 34.27 -18.92
N CYS A 244 30.10 33.57 -19.10
CA CYS A 244 31.17 33.41 -18.12
C CYS A 244 31.74 34.77 -17.67
N GLY A 245 31.67 35.04 -16.36
CA GLY A 245 32.42 36.11 -15.69
C GLY A 245 33.61 35.53 -14.95
N SER A 246 34.74 35.40 -15.65
CA SER A 246 36.06 35.16 -15.07
C SER A 246 36.57 36.44 -14.39
N HIS A 247 36.81 36.38 -13.09
CA HIS A 247 37.74 37.24 -12.36
C HIS A 247 38.52 36.29 -11.43
N GLY A 248 39.83 36.11 -11.53
CA GLY A 248 40.88 37.08 -11.79
C GLY A 248 41.68 37.24 -10.51
N CYS A 249 42.84 36.56 -10.43
CA CYS A 249 43.74 36.50 -9.28
C CYS A 249 44.11 37.86 -8.69
N GLY A 250 44.30 37.89 -7.37
CA GLY A 250 45.03 38.93 -6.64
C GLY A 250 45.65 38.33 -5.38
N SER A 251 46.96 38.11 -5.42
CA SER A 251 47.82 37.69 -4.31
C SER A 251 47.68 38.60 -3.09
N HIS A 252 47.81 38.04 -1.87
CA HIS A 252 48.58 38.66 -0.80
C HIS A 252 49.01 37.60 0.22
N ASP A 253 50.32 37.58 0.46
CA ASP A 253 51.06 36.86 1.49
C ASP A 253 50.45 37.02 2.89
N SER A 254 50.49 35.94 3.67
CA SER A 254 50.71 35.99 5.13
C SER A 254 50.96 34.58 5.65
N ASP A 255 52.22 34.33 6.04
CA ASP A 255 52.69 33.21 6.83
C ASP A 255 51.78 32.89 8.01
N HIS A 256 51.43 31.62 8.21
CA HIS A 256 51.29 31.07 9.56
C HIS A 256 51.70 29.60 9.62
N LYS A 257 52.82 29.38 10.31
CA LYS A 257 53.44 28.11 10.68
C LYS A 257 52.53 27.27 11.57
N CYS A 258 52.48 25.96 11.34
CA CYS A 258 52.12 24.96 12.36
C CYS A 258 53.30 24.01 12.55
N SER A 259 53.90 24.09 13.74
CA SER A 259 54.99 23.24 14.21
C SER A 259 54.46 21.88 14.67
N HIS A 260 55.15 20.81 14.31
CA HIS A 260 55.08 19.51 14.98
C HIS A 260 56.19 19.44 16.05
N GLU A 261 55.84 18.95 17.23
CA GLU A 261 56.72 18.12 18.09
C GLU A 261 56.17 16.70 18.09
#